data_AF-A0A067P826-F1
#
_entry.id   AF-A0A067P826-F1
#
_cell.length_a   1.000
_cell.length_b   1.000
_cell.length_c   1.000
_cell.angle_alpha   90.00
_cell.angle_beta   90.00
_cell.angle_gamma   90.00
#
_symmetry.space_group_name_H-M   'P 1'
#
loop_
_entity.id
_entity.type
_entity.pdbx_description
1 polymer ?
#
loop_
_entity_poly.entity_id
_entity_poly.type
_entity_poly.pdbx_seq_one_letter_code
_entity_poly.pdbx_strand_id
1 'polypeptide(L)'
;MSHIGSVFLGDVQRSRILSSSTPPTSPRPTISPPPRHHTISPISAFERDTPPRPIIPPTIDPAQSLELRIRWLEALVYGVRQDAPGRKGKEKGPELRNGETLVRRAEEVQTKLNGVVEGNDGLQRFMDHYERHAHLLSPSFALSGTIPTGPPSYESMSPSELEAFLAEMEPEIRAADRDMREIENLERKGVTGPGRLADFQPLKPRLEALAKAHEEDIKLAADLERRVAALMERYATHVDALSELFVAWDETITEVEMKVSKLERERGEKRRLGFE
;
A
#
# COMPACT_ATOMS: atom_id res chain seq x y z
N MET A 1 45.03 -18.70 -27.45
CA MET A 1 44.55 -17.31 -27.66
C MET A 1 43.32 -17.13 -26.80
N SER A 2 43.43 -16.17 -25.89
CA SER A 2 42.61 -15.95 -24.70
C SER A 2 41.32 -15.19 -25.03
N HIS A 3 40.19 -15.56 -24.41
CA HIS A 3 39.11 -14.62 -24.13
C HIS A 3 38.46 -14.98 -22.78
N ILE A 4 39.04 -14.39 -21.74
CA ILE A 4 38.45 -14.21 -20.41
C ILE A 4 37.61 -12.92 -20.50
N GLY A 5 36.29 -13.05 -20.34
CA GLY A 5 35.36 -11.93 -20.30
C GLY A 5 34.83 -11.75 -18.88
N SER A 6 35.46 -10.86 -18.13
CA SER A 6 35.01 -10.32 -16.86
C SER A 6 33.74 -9.48 -17.05
N VAL A 7 32.68 -9.77 -16.30
CA VAL A 7 31.50 -8.90 -16.18
C VAL A 7 31.05 -8.86 -14.71
N PHE A 8 31.78 -8.10 -13.91
CA PHE A 8 31.27 -7.52 -12.67
C PHE A 8 31.77 -6.07 -12.62
N LEU A 9 30.87 -5.11 -12.84
CA LEU A 9 30.68 -3.94 -11.98
C LEU A 9 29.62 -3.00 -12.60
N GLY A 10 28.63 -2.66 -11.80
CA GLY A 10 27.94 -1.38 -11.91
C GLY A 10 26.51 -1.45 -12.44
N ASP A 11 25.56 -1.85 -11.58
CA ASP A 11 24.27 -1.16 -11.59
C ASP A 11 23.69 -1.10 -10.18
N VAL A 12 23.94 0.03 -9.51
CA VAL A 12 23.31 0.42 -8.24
C VAL A 12 22.14 1.31 -8.60
N GLN A 13 21.00 0.71 -8.96
CA GLN A 13 19.74 1.42 -9.06
C GLN A 13 19.08 1.45 -7.67
N ARG A 14 19.33 2.53 -6.92
CA ARG A 14 18.46 2.91 -5.80
C ARG A 14 17.18 3.49 -6.36
N SER A 15 16.15 2.65 -6.37
CA SER A 15 14.76 2.99 -6.67
C SER A 15 14.25 4.11 -5.76
N ARG A 16 13.80 5.18 -6.40
CA ARG A 16 13.11 6.33 -5.83
C ARG A 16 11.74 5.88 -5.33
N ILE A 17 11.53 6.01 -4.03
CA ILE A 17 10.23 5.84 -3.36
C ILE A 17 9.36 7.02 -3.79
N LEU A 18 8.37 6.76 -4.64
CA LEU A 18 7.24 7.66 -4.85
C LEU A 18 6.00 7.01 -4.23
N SER A 19 5.61 7.56 -3.10
CA SER A 19 4.34 7.30 -2.43
C SER A 19 3.19 7.73 -3.33
N SER A 20 2.37 6.77 -3.75
CA SER A 20 1.02 7.04 -4.26
C SER A 20 0.08 6.15 -3.45
N SER A 21 -0.62 6.78 -2.52
CA SER A 21 -1.63 6.20 -1.65
C SER A 21 -2.93 5.99 -2.44
N THR A 22 -3.35 4.74 -2.60
CA THR A 22 -4.76 4.38 -2.84
C THR A 22 -5.18 3.35 -1.78
N PRO A 23 -6.38 3.47 -1.19
CA PRO A 23 -6.77 2.70 -0.01
C PRO A 23 -7.23 1.27 -0.35
N PRO A 24 -7.18 0.33 0.60
CA PRO A 24 -7.51 -1.07 0.38
C PRO A 24 -9.02 -1.30 0.21
N THR A 25 -9.38 -2.02 -0.85
CA THR A 25 -10.74 -2.49 -1.15
C THR A 25 -11.18 -3.57 -0.14
N SER A 26 -12.31 -3.29 0.52
CA SER A 26 -13.03 -4.16 1.45
C SER A 26 -13.62 -5.42 0.77
N PRO A 27 -13.93 -6.48 1.53
CA PRO A 27 -14.24 -7.81 1.00
C PRO A 27 -15.69 -7.96 0.46
N ARG A 28 -15.85 -8.90 -0.48
CA ARG A 28 -17.10 -9.27 -1.15
C ARG A 28 -18.19 -9.71 -0.16
N PRO A 29 -19.47 -9.32 -0.35
CA PRO A 29 -20.56 -9.90 0.40
C PRO A 29 -20.87 -11.33 -0.08
N THR A 30 -20.92 -12.23 0.89
CA THR A 30 -21.36 -13.62 0.80
C THR A 30 -22.84 -13.69 0.40
N ILE A 31 -23.13 -14.54 -0.59
CA ILE A 31 -24.48 -14.87 -1.03
C ILE A 31 -25.13 -15.74 0.05
N SER A 32 -26.11 -15.19 0.76
CA SER A 32 -27.03 -15.95 1.62
C SER A 32 -28.35 -16.24 0.88
N PRO A 33 -28.94 -17.43 1.06
CA PRO A 33 -30.08 -17.91 0.28
C PRO A 33 -31.42 -17.36 0.77
N PRO A 34 -32.47 -17.31 -0.08
CA PRO A 34 -33.79 -16.85 0.33
C PRO A 34 -34.55 -17.88 1.20
N PRO A 35 -35.54 -17.43 1.99
CA PRO A 35 -36.27 -18.26 2.94
C PRO A 35 -37.25 -19.22 2.24
N ARG A 36 -37.28 -20.46 2.73
CA ARG A 36 -38.19 -21.52 2.31
C ARG A 36 -39.58 -21.27 2.91
N HIS A 37 -40.56 -20.94 2.07
CA HIS A 37 -41.98 -21.08 2.42
C HIS A 37 -42.46 -22.49 2.08
N HIS A 38 -43.30 -23.01 2.97
CA HIS A 38 -43.79 -24.37 3.07
C HIS A 38 -44.46 -24.90 1.79
N THR A 39 -44.05 -26.09 1.36
CA THR A 39 -44.72 -26.85 0.29
C THR A 39 -45.41 -28.07 0.90
N ILE A 40 -46.74 -28.02 0.90
CA ILE A 40 -47.62 -29.18 1.02
C ILE A 40 -47.53 -29.93 -0.33
N SER A 41 -47.34 -31.24 -0.29
CA SER A 41 -47.24 -32.12 -1.47
C SER A 41 -48.63 -32.44 -2.10
N PRO A 42 -48.74 -33.25 -3.16
CA PRO A 42 -48.87 -32.76 -4.54
C PRO A 42 -50.17 -33.25 -5.21
N ILE A 43 -50.69 -32.47 -6.16
CA ILE A 43 -51.61 -32.99 -7.19
C ILE A 43 -51.09 -32.55 -8.55
N SER A 44 -50.76 -33.56 -9.36
CA SER A 44 -50.38 -33.46 -10.75
C SER A 44 -51.64 -33.30 -11.60
N ALA A 45 -51.67 -32.30 -12.49
CA ALA A 45 -52.21 -32.42 -13.86
C ALA A 45 -52.15 -31.05 -14.58
N PHE A 46 -51.49 -31.07 -15.76
CA PHE A 46 -51.66 -30.23 -16.95
C PHE A 46 -52.76 -29.14 -16.95
N GLU A 47 -52.42 -27.88 -17.26
CA GLU A 47 -52.95 -27.14 -18.43
C GLU A 47 -52.47 -25.66 -18.57
N ARG A 48 -51.85 -25.38 -19.72
CA ARG A 48 -51.86 -24.20 -20.65
C ARG A 48 -51.92 -22.73 -20.17
N ASP A 49 -50.97 -21.96 -20.72
CA ASP A 49 -50.98 -20.56 -21.19
C ASP A 49 -52.04 -19.55 -20.69
N THR A 50 -51.61 -18.55 -19.91
CA THR A 50 -52.14 -17.15 -19.95
C THR A 50 -51.09 -16.13 -19.45
N PRO A 51 -51.07 -14.87 -19.95
CA PRO A 51 -50.06 -13.86 -19.60
C PRO A 51 -50.36 -13.11 -18.28
N PRO A 52 -49.34 -12.54 -17.59
CA PRO A 52 -49.50 -11.91 -16.28
C PRO A 52 -50.16 -10.52 -16.36
N ARG A 53 -51.15 -10.25 -15.50
CA ARG A 53 -51.76 -8.92 -15.33
C ARG A 53 -50.84 -7.98 -14.53
N PRO A 54 -50.79 -6.67 -14.86
CA PRO A 54 -50.01 -5.67 -14.11
C PRO A 54 -50.69 -5.30 -12.78
N ILE A 55 -49.88 -5.21 -11.72
CA ILE A 55 -50.28 -4.80 -10.37
C ILE A 55 -50.40 -3.27 -10.34
N ILE A 56 -51.59 -2.76 -10.03
CA ILE A 56 -51.85 -1.32 -9.86
C ILE A 56 -51.37 -0.91 -8.45
N PRO A 57 -50.54 0.15 -8.31
CA PRO A 57 -50.09 0.62 -7.00
C PRO A 57 -51.26 1.22 -6.18
N PRO A 58 -51.26 1.07 -4.84
CA PRO A 58 -52.36 1.55 -4.00
C PRO A 58 -52.45 3.08 -4.05
N THR A 59 -53.61 3.60 -4.45
CA THR A 59 -53.93 5.03 -4.43
C THR A 59 -54.24 5.46 -3.00
N ILE A 60 -53.29 6.15 -2.35
CA ILE A 60 -53.53 6.77 -1.04
C ILE A 60 -54.48 7.96 -1.23
N ASP A 61 -55.51 8.04 -0.39
CA ASP A 61 -56.44 9.17 -0.36
C ASP A 61 -55.67 10.47 -0.08
N PRO A 62 -55.82 11.54 -0.92
CA PRO A 62 -55.09 12.79 -0.75
C PRO A 62 -55.20 13.39 0.65
N ALA A 63 -56.35 13.24 1.33
CA ALA A 63 -56.53 13.72 2.70
C ALA A 63 -55.58 13.01 3.69
N GLN A 64 -55.45 11.68 3.59
CA GLN A 64 -54.55 10.89 4.43
C GLN A 64 -53.07 11.20 4.14
N SER A 65 -52.74 11.49 2.87
CA SER A 65 -51.38 11.88 2.50
C SER A 65 -50.97 13.22 3.14
N LEU A 66 -51.91 14.16 3.28
CA LEU A 66 -51.68 15.45 3.91
C LEU A 66 -51.54 15.30 5.42
N GLU A 67 -52.39 14.50 6.06
CA GLU A 67 -52.26 14.21 7.50
C GLU A 67 -50.93 13.55 7.84
N LEU A 68 -50.48 12.58 7.04
CA LEU A 68 -49.18 11.93 7.21
C LEU A 68 -48.02 12.92 7.04
N ARG A 69 -48.10 13.83 6.06
CA ARG A 69 -47.09 14.88 5.86
C ARG A 69 -47.09 15.88 7.01
N ILE A 70 -48.25 16.29 7.51
CA ILE A 70 -48.35 17.20 8.67
C ILE A 70 -47.77 16.52 9.91
N ARG A 71 -48.11 15.25 10.19
CA ARG A 71 -47.48 14.47 11.27
C ARG A 71 -45.98 14.33 11.09
N TRP A 72 -45.50 14.18 9.86
CA TRP A 72 -44.07 14.09 9.57
C TRP A 72 -43.35 15.43 9.80
N LEU A 73 -43.98 16.54 9.41
CA LEU A 73 -43.48 17.88 9.70
C LEU A 73 -43.49 18.18 11.20
N GLU A 74 -44.54 17.79 11.93
CA GLU A 74 -44.56 17.87 13.39
C GLU A 74 -43.46 17.01 14.02
N ALA A 75 -43.25 15.78 13.52
CA ALA A 75 -42.19 14.89 13.98
C ALA A 75 -40.78 15.43 13.67
N LEU A 76 -40.59 16.17 12.58
CA LEU A 76 -39.34 16.84 12.25
C LEU A 76 -39.09 18.06 13.13
N VAL A 77 -40.12 18.84 13.40
CA VAL A 77 -40.01 20.10 14.16
C VAL A 77 -39.91 19.85 15.67
N TYR A 78 -40.70 18.92 16.21
CA TYR A 78 -40.75 18.60 17.64
C TYR A 78 -39.97 17.34 18.04
N GLY A 79 -39.50 16.56 17.06
CA GLY A 79 -38.94 15.23 17.29
C GLY A 79 -40.04 14.18 17.51
N VAL A 80 -39.78 12.93 17.12
CA VAL A 80 -40.67 11.80 17.44
C VAL A 80 -40.59 11.55 18.96
N ARG A 81 -41.56 12.04 19.72
CA ARG A 81 -41.78 11.62 21.11
C ARG A 81 -42.30 10.17 21.09
N GLN A 82 -41.39 9.20 21.23
CA GLN A 82 -41.77 7.88 21.69
C GLN A 82 -42.17 8.03 23.16
N ASP A 83 -43.47 8.10 23.45
CA ASP A 83 -44.01 7.93 24.79
C ASP A 83 -43.73 6.49 25.26
N ALA A 84 -42.53 6.27 25.78
CA ALA A 84 -42.15 5.06 26.50
C ALA A 84 -42.08 5.39 28.00
N PRO A 85 -42.96 4.86 28.86
CA PRO A 85 -42.89 5.12 30.29
C PRO A 85 -41.74 4.30 30.88
N GLY A 86 -40.62 4.94 31.22
CA GLY A 86 -39.69 4.37 32.20
C GLY A 86 -38.20 4.34 31.86
N ARG A 87 -37.58 5.44 31.42
CA ARG A 87 -36.12 5.59 31.51
C ARG A 87 -35.72 6.81 32.35
N LYS A 88 -35.50 6.57 33.66
CA LYS A 88 -34.60 7.38 34.48
C LYS A 88 -33.16 7.11 34.02
N GLY A 89 -32.65 7.95 33.13
CA GLY A 89 -31.26 7.93 32.69
C GLY A 89 -30.89 9.28 32.13
N LYS A 90 -29.86 9.91 32.71
CA LYS A 90 -29.34 11.24 32.37
C LYS A 90 -28.78 11.28 30.93
N GLU A 91 -29.64 11.40 29.93
CA GLU A 91 -29.28 12.00 28.65
C GLU A 91 -30.46 12.86 28.21
N LYS A 92 -30.33 14.17 28.42
CA LYS A 92 -31.32 15.14 27.98
C LYS A 92 -31.33 15.15 26.46
N GLY A 93 -32.33 14.49 25.87
CA GLY A 93 -32.84 14.86 24.56
C GLY A 93 -33.20 16.34 24.54
N PRO A 94 -33.29 16.96 23.36
CA PRO A 94 -33.32 18.41 23.20
C PRO A 94 -34.68 19.02 23.54
N GLU A 95 -35.17 18.84 24.77
CA GLU A 95 -36.36 19.53 25.26
C GLU A 95 -36.08 21.04 25.30
N LEU A 96 -36.88 21.81 24.56
CA LEU A 96 -36.96 23.26 24.67
C LEU A 96 -37.24 23.59 26.13
N ARG A 97 -36.33 24.31 26.80
CA ARG A 97 -36.59 24.75 28.18
C ARG A 97 -37.79 25.68 28.14
N ASN A 98 -38.67 25.59 29.15
CA ASN A 98 -39.88 26.43 29.24
C ASN A 98 -39.51 27.92 29.06
N GLY A 99 -39.87 28.49 27.91
CA GLY A 99 -39.58 29.89 27.53
C GLY A 99 -38.53 30.11 26.43
N GLU A 100 -37.87 29.07 25.93
CA GLU A 100 -36.99 29.16 24.75
C GLU A 100 -37.81 28.94 23.47
N THR A 101 -37.95 30.00 22.67
CA THR A 101 -38.56 29.90 21.35
C THR A 101 -37.60 29.23 20.37
N LEU A 102 -38.14 28.50 19.39
CA LEU A 102 -37.36 27.83 18.34
C LEU A 102 -36.48 28.83 17.58
N VAL A 103 -36.96 30.07 17.46
CA VAL A 103 -36.24 31.24 16.93
C VAL A 103 -34.94 31.48 17.71
N ARG A 104 -35.01 31.59 19.04
CA ARG A 104 -33.82 31.85 19.88
C ARG A 104 -32.78 30.73 19.79
N ARG A 105 -33.24 29.49 19.62
CA ARG A 105 -32.34 28.34 19.43
C ARG A 105 -31.72 28.31 18.04
N ALA A 106 -32.48 28.66 17.00
CA ALA A 106 -31.95 28.81 15.65
C ALA A 106 -30.90 29.93 15.62
N GLU A 107 -31.14 31.05 16.30
CA GLU A 107 -30.17 32.14 16.47
C GLU A 107 -28.91 31.67 17.23
N GLU A 108 -29.04 30.89 18.31
CA GLU A 108 -27.89 30.33 19.03
C GLU A 108 -27.08 29.34 18.18
N VAL A 109 -27.75 28.53 17.37
CA VAL A 109 -27.07 27.62 16.42
C VAL A 109 -26.42 28.40 15.29
N GLN A 110 -27.08 29.43 14.77
CA GLN A 110 -26.55 30.28 13.72
C GLN A 110 -25.33 31.06 14.20
N THR A 111 -25.36 31.64 15.40
CA THR A 111 -24.20 32.32 15.99
C THR A 111 -23.02 31.36 16.23
N LYS A 112 -23.27 30.15 16.72
CA LYS A 112 -22.22 29.12 16.85
C LYS A 112 -21.68 28.68 15.49
N LEU A 113 -22.54 28.52 14.49
CA LEU A 113 -22.16 28.15 13.14
C LEU A 113 -21.31 29.25 12.49
N ASN A 114 -21.75 30.51 12.58
CA ASN A 114 -21.01 31.66 12.08
C ASN A 114 -19.63 31.76 12.73
N GLY A 115 -19.52 31.55 14.05
CA GLY A 115 -18.22 31.54 14.73
C GLY A 115 -17.28 30.41 14.26
N VAL A 116 -17.82 29.24 13.89
CA VAL A 116 -17.03 28.13 13.31
C VAL A 116 -16.64 28.42 11.86
N VAL A 117 -17.52 29.07 11.09
CA VAL A 117 -17.28 29.44 9.69
C VAL A 117 -16.24 30.56 9.60
N GLU A 118 -16.28 31.56 10.49
CA GLU A 118 -15.29 32.64 10.57
C GLU A 118 -13.88 32.12 10.93
N GLY A 119 -13.79 30.98 11.63
CA GLY A 119 -12.51 30.34 11.94
C GLY A 119 -11.93 29.47 10.82
N ASN A 120 -12.65 29.28 9.70
CA ASN A 120 -12.22 28.38 8.62
C ASN A 120 -12.59 28.95 7.24
N ASP A 121 -11.60 29.53 6.57
CA ASP A 121 -11.70 30.07 5.21
C ASP A 121 -12.26 29.07 4.19
N GLY A 122 -12.00 27.77 4.36
CA GLY A 122 -12.50 26.72 3.49
C GLY A 122 -14.02 26.52 3.63
N LEU A 123 -14.53 26.56 4.87
CA LEU A 123 -15.96 26.50 5.15
C LEU A 123 -16.67 27.77 4.68
N GLN A 124 -16.04 28.93 4.83
CA GLN A 124 -16.59 30.19 4.33
C GLN A 124 -16.78 30.16 2.81
N ARG A 125 -15.73 29.76 2.07
CA ARG A 125 -15.82 29.59 0.60
C ARG A 125 -16.86 28.55 0.19
N PHE A 126 -16.99 27.47 0.96
CA PHE A 126 -18.01 26.46 0.72
C PHE A 126 -19.43 27.00 0.93
N MET A 127 -19.66 27.76 2.00
CA MET A 127 -20.97 28.38 2.27
C MET A 127 -21.35 29.42 1.21
N ASP A 128 -20.38 30.24 0.75
CA ASP A 128 -20.59 31.22 -0.32
C ASP A 128 -20.99 30.57 -1.65
N HIS A 129 -20.52 29.34 -1.89
CA HIS A 129 -20.82 28.56 -3.08
C HIS A 129 -21.80 27.41 -2.82
N TYR A 130 -22.45 27.38 -1.66
CA TYR A 130 -23.29 26.27 -1.25
C TYR A 130 -24.45 26.07 -2.22
N GLU A 131 -25.16 27.13 -2.58
CA GLU A 131 -26.27 27.05 -3.55
C GLU A 131 -25.80 26.53 -4.91
N ARG A 132 -24.58 26.89 -5.33
CA ARG A 132 -24.00 26.43 -6.59
C ARG A 132 -23.64 24.96 -6.56
N HIS A 133 -23.18 24.45 -5.41
CA HIS A 133 -22.75 23.05 -5.25
C HIS A 133 -23.75 22.18 -4.47
N ALA A 134 -24.95 22.69 -4.16
CA ALA A 134 -25.97 21.98 -3.40
C ALA A 134 -26.37 20.66 -4.07
N HIS A 135 -26.39 20.64 -5.41
CA HIS A 135 -26.67 19.46 -6.22
C HIS A 135 -25.59 18.36 -6.09
N LEU A 136 -24.36 18.71 -5.73
CA LEU A 136 -23.28 17.73 -5.46
C LEU A 136 -23.35 17.17 -4.04
N LEU A 137 -24.03 17.89 -3.13
CA LEU A 137 -24.19 17.53 -1.73
C LEU A 137 -25.48 16.76 -1.47
N SER A 138 -26.48 16.87 -2.34
CA SER A 138 -27.61 15.95 -2.38
C SER A 138 -27.12 14.58 -2.84
N PRO A 139 -27.04 13.57 -1.97
CA PRO A 139 -26.56 12.26 -2.37
C PRO A 139 -27.57 11.69 -3.38
N SER A 140 -27.12 11.40 -4.60
CA SER A 140 -27.93 10.72 -5.62
C SER A 140 -28.50 9.39 -5.10
N PHE A 141 -27.83 8.80 -4.10
CA PHE A 141 -28.32 7.64 -3.33
C PHE A 141 -29.66 7.89 -2.59
N ALA A 142 -29.89 9.09 -2.05
CA ALA A 142 -31.16 9.41 -1.36
C ALA A 142 -32.30 9.72 -2.34
N LEU A 143 -31.98 10.14 -3.58
CA LEU A 143 -32.92 10.33 -4.69
C LEU A 143 -33.14 9.04 -5.49
N SER A 144 -32.43 7.95 -5.16
CA SER A 144 -32.51 6.63 -5.82
C SER A 144 -33.89 5.97 -5.74
N GLY A 145 -34.82 6.51 -4.93
CA GLY A 145 -36.21 6.08 -4.88
C GLY A 145 -37.16 6.85 -5.81
N THR A 146 -36.75 8.01 -6.35
CA THR A 146 -37.61 8.86 -7.21
C THR A 146 -37.10 8.98 -8.64
N ILE A 147 -35.84 8.64 -8.92
CA ILE A 147 -35.28 8.59 -10.27
C ILE A 147 -34.82 7.15 -10.53
N PRO A 148 -35.27 6.48 -11.60
CA PRO A 148 -34.94 5.07 -11.85
C PRO A 148 -33.43 4.86 -11.99
N THR A 149 -32.80 4.24 -10.99
CA THR A 149 -31.42 3.74 -11.05
C THR A 149 -31.37 2.33 -11.61
N GLY A 150 -32.02 2.11 -12.76
CA GLY A 150 -31.65 1.00 -13.63
C GLY A 150 -30.33 1.32 -14.33
N PRO A 151 -29.65 0.35 -14.98
CA PRO A 151 -28.70 0.70 -16.04
C PRO A 151 -29.38 1.75 -16.94
N PRO A 152 -28.66 2.80 -17.39
CA PRO A 152 -29.28 3.88 -18.17
C PRO A 152 -30.23 3.26 -19.17
N SER A 153 -31.52 3.58 -19.07
CA SER A 153 -32.47 3.09 -20.06
C SER A 153 -32.07 3.74 -21.36
N TYR A 154 -31.30 3.02 -22.19
CA TYR A 154 -30.83 3.49 -23.49
C TYR A 154 -32.01 3.89 -24.39
N GLU A 155 -33.21 3.37 -24.09
CA GLU A 155 -34.48 3.71 -24.75
C GLU A 155 -34.97 5.14 -24.47
N SER A 156 -34.50 5.81 -23.41
CA SER A 156 -34.92 7.18 -23.07
C SER A 156 -33.87 8.27 -23.32
N MET A 157 -32.71 7.92 -23.88
CA MET A 157 -31.69 8.92 -24.23
C MET A 157 -32.01 9.57 -25.57
N SER A 158 -31.83 10.89 -25.66
CA SER A 158 -31.82 11.54 -26.97
C SER A 158 -30.61 11.06 -27.78
N PRO A 159 -30.71 11.01 -29.13
CA PRO A 159 -29.60 10.56 -29.97
C PRO A 159 -28.32 11.39 -29.75
N SER A 160 -28.46 12.68 -29.44
CA SER A 160 -27.34 13.56 -29.08
C SER A 160 -26.66 13.21 -27.76
N GLU A 161 -27.42 12.77 -26.75
CA GLU A 161 -26.85 12.34 -25.46
C GLU A 161 -26.14 11.00 -25.60
N LEU A 162 -26.68 10.10 -26.43
CA LEU A 162 -26.04 8.82 -26.73
C LEU A 162 -24.71 9.03 -27.49
N GLU A 163 -24.68 9.93 -28.48
CA GLU A 163 -23.44 10.28 -29.19
C GLU A 163 -22.40 10.90 -28.26
N ALA A 164 -22.81 11.81 -27.37
CA ALA A 164 -21.92 12.41 -26.37
C ALA A 164 -21.38 11.35 -25.39
N PHE A 165 -22.22 10.43 -24.93
CA PHE A 165 -21.83 9.32 -24.07
C PHE A 165 -20.87 8.37 -24.78
N LEU A 166 -21.12 8.02 -26.04
CA LEU A 166 -20.20 7.19 -26.82
C LEU A 166 -18.86 7.88 -27.05
N ALA A 167 -18.84 9.20 -27.26
CA ALA A 167 -17.60 9.97 -27.37
C ALA A 167 -16.81 10.02 -26.05
N GLU A 168 -17.50 10.06 -24.90
CA GLU A 168 -16.88 9.97 -23.57
C GLU A 168 -16.32 8.57 -23.29
N MET A 169 -17.03 7.52 -23.72
CA MET A 169 -16.62 6.12 -23.52
C MET A 169 -15.61 5.63 -24.56
N GLU A 170 -15.48 6.27 -25.72
CA GLU A 170 -14.53 5.92 -26.78
C GLU A 170 -13.09 5.73 -26.29
N PRO A 171 -12.48 6.63 -25.49
CA PRO A 171 -11.14 6.42 -24.95
C PRO A 171 -11.05 5.19 -24.05
N GLU A 172 -12.08 4.91 -23.25
CA GLU A 172 -12.12 3.74 -22.35
C GLU A 172 -12.25 2.44 -23.15
N ILE A 173 -13.10 2.42 -24.18
CA ILE A 173 -13.25 1.27 -25.08
C ILE A 173 -11.92 1.00 -25.81
N ARG A 174 -11.22 2.04 -26.28
CA ARG A 174 -9.91 1.92 -26.91
C ARG A 174 -8.79 1.50 -25.95
N ALA A 175 -8.89 1.86 -24.67
CA ALA A 175 -7.97 1.39 -23.65
C ALA A 175 -8.22 -0.09 -23.35
N ALA A 176 -9.48 -0.48 -23.14
CA ALA A 176 -9.87 -1.86 -22.93
C ALA A 176 -9.48 -2.77 -24.11
N ASP A 177 -9.63 -2.32 -25.37
CA ASP A 177 -9.17 -3.08 -26.54
C ASP A 177 -7.65 -3.26 -26.58
N ARG A 178 -6.88 -2.24 -26.14
CA ARG A 178 -5.41 -2.38 -25.97
C ARG A 178 -5.07 -3.40 -24.90
N ASP A 179 -5.73 -3.33 -23.75
CA ASP A 179 -5.50 -4.24 -22.63
C ASP A 179 -5.89 -5.67 -23.01
N MET A 180 -7.00 -5.86 -23.72
CA MET A 180 -7.42 -7.17 -24.23
C MET A 180 -6.41 -7.76 -25.21
N ARG A 181 -5.83 -6.95 -26.11
CA ARG A 181 -4.74 -7.39 -26.99
C ARG A 181 -3.46 -7.71 -26.21
N GLU A 182 -3.16 -6.97 -25.15
CA GLU A 182 -2.03 -7.27 -24.28
C GLU A 182 -2.23 -8.60 -23.54
N ILE A 183 -3.43 -8.83 -22.99
CA ILE A 183 -3.80 -10.09 -22.36
C ILE A 183 -3.71 -11.24 -23.35
N GLU A 184 -4.23 -11.08 -24.57
CA GLU A 184 -4.11 -12.10 -25.63
C GLU A 184 -2.64 -12.37 -26.00
N ASN A 185 -1.80 -11.32 -26.05
CA ASN A 185 -0.37 -11.47 -26.28
C ASN A 185 0.34 -12.20 -25.13
N LEU A 186 -0.07 -11.97 -23.87
CA LEU A 186 0.45 -12.68 -22.71
C LEU A 186 -0.01 -14.14 -22.65
N GLU A 187 -1.23 -14.41 -23.09
CA GLU A 187 -1.78 -15.75 -23.24
C GLU A 187 -1.04 -16.53 -24.34
N ARG A 188 -0.81 -15.92 -25.51
CA ARG A 188 0.01 -16.49 -26.59
C ARG A 188 1.45 -16.78 -26.14
N LYS A 189 2.00 -15.97 -25.22
CA LYS A 189 3.31 -16.21 -24.60
C LYS A 189 3.29 -17.29 -23.52
N GLY A 190 2.12 -17.85 -23.19
CA GLY A 190 1.96 -18.89 -22.18
C GLY A 190 2.20 -18.39 -20.76
N VAL A 191 1.96 -17.10 -20.49
CA VAL A 191 2.12 -16.46 -19.17
C VAL A 191 0.83 -16.54 -18.35
N THR A 192 -0.29 -16.91 -18.97
CA THR A 192 -1.57 -17.14 -18.28
C THR A 192 -1.55 -18.49 -17.53
N GLY A 193 -1.94 -18.50 -16.26
CA GLY A 193 -1.89 -19.68 -15.38
C GLY A 193 -0.56 -19.82 -14.61
N PRO A 194 -0.12 -21.04 -14.24
CA PRO A 194 1.17 -21.24 -13.55
C PRO A 194 2.39 -20.97 -14.46
N GLY A 195 2.19 -20.60 -15.74
CA GLY A 195 3.26 -20.37 -16.70
C GLY A 195 4.20 -21.57 -16.78
N ARG A 196 5.50 -21.34 -16.63
CA ARG A 196 6.54 -22.39 -16.59
C ARG A 196 6.82 -22.95 -15.19
N LEU A 197 5.97 -22.67 -14.19
CA LEU A 197 6.20 -23.12 -12.81
C LEU A 197 6.29 -24.64 -12.69
N ALA A 198 5.55 -25.37 -13.53
CA ALA A 198 5.62 -26.83 -13.60
C ALA A 198 7.03 -27.33 -13.98
N ASP A 199 7.73 -26.58 -14.86
CA ASP A 199 9.10 -26.92 -15.29
C ASP A 199 10.12 -26.68 -14.17
N PHE A 200 9.86 -25.74 -13.26
CA PHE A 200 10.77 -25.40 -12.16
C PHE A 200 10.56 -26.24 -10.89
N GLN A 201 9.39 -26.87 -10.73
CA GLN A 201 9.12 -27.77 -9.62
C GLN A 201 10.14 -28.92 -9.48
N PRO A 202 10.57 -29.62 -10.56
CA PRO A 202 11.61 -30.63 -10.46
C PRO A 202 13.02 -30.06 -10.22
N LEU A 203 13.25 -28.76 -10.46
CA LEU A 203 14.55 -28.12 -10.21
C LEU A 203 14.77 -27.75 -8.75
N LYS A 204 13.71 -27.65 -7.93
CA LYS A 204 13.78 -27.32 -6.50
C LYS A 204 14.80 -28.16 -5.71
N PRO A 205 14.79 -29.51 -5.77
CA PRO A 205 15.75 -30.32 -5.00
C PRO A 205 17.20 -30.07 -5.43
N ARG A 206 17.43 -29.78 -6.72
CA ARG A 206 18.77 -29.45 -7.22
C ARG A 206 19.23 -28.08 -6.71
N LEU A 207 18.33 -27.11 -6.65
CA LEU A 207 18.61 -25.78 -6.10
C LEU A 207 18.89 -25.86 -4.59
N GLU A 208 18.11 -26.64 -3.84
CA GLU A 208 18.34 -26.86 -2.41
C GLU A 208 19.68 -27.55 -2.15
N ALA A 209 20.03 -28.57 -2.96
CA ALA A 209 21.34 -29.22 -2.86
C ALA A 209 22.48 -28.23 -3.17
N LEU A 210 22.33 -27.40 -4.20
CA LEU A 210 23.32 -26.39 -4.56
C LEU A 210 23.44 -25.30 -3.48
N ALA A 211 22.34 -24.86 -2.90
CA ALA A 211 22.34 -23.89 -1.81
C ALA A 211 23.08 -24.43 -0.58
N LYS A 212 22.84 -25.69 -0.21
CA LYS A 212 23.55 -26.36 0.89
C LYS A 212 25.04 -26.48 0.62
N ALA A 213 25.43 -26.94 -0.57
CA ALA A 213 26.84 -27.02 -0.96
C ALA A 213 27.51 -25.63 -0.91
N HIS A 214 26.82 -24.59 -1.39
CA HIS A 214 27.34 -23.23 -1.34
C HIS A 214 27.53 -22.71 0.09
N GLU A 215 26.60 -23.00 1.00
CA GLU A 215 26.76 -22.65 2.41
C GLU A 215 27.94 -23.36 3.08
N GLU A 216 28.19 -24.62 2.71
CA GLU A 216 29.36 -25.38 3.17
C GLU A 216 30.66 -24.76 2.61
N ASP A 217 30.68 -24.43 1.33
CA ASP A 217 31.82 -23.78 0.67
C ASP A 217 32.14 -22.41 1.28
N ILE A 218 31.14 -21.60 1.61
CA ILE A 218 31.33 -20.31 2.29
C ILE A 218 32.02 -20.50 3.65
N LYS A 219 31.61 -21.51 4.42
CA LYS A 219 32.22 -21.80 5.73
C LYS A 219 33.67 -22.23 5.57
N LEU A 220 33.94 -23.13 4.63
CA LEU A 220 35.31 -23.59 4.34
C LEU A 220 36.20 -22.45 3.85
N ALA A 221 35.68 -21.59 2.98
CA ALA A 221 36.41 -20.41 2.50
C ALA A 221 36.76 -19.47 3.66
N ALA A 222 35.80 -19.16 4.54
CA ALA A 222 36.06 -18.31 5.70
C ALA A 222 37.09 -18.91 6.66
N ASP A 223 37.07 -20.22 6.87
CA ASP A 223 38.05 -20.92 7.72
C ASP A 223 39.45 -20.89 7.09
N LEU A 224 39.55 -21.09 5.78
CA LEU A 224 40.81 -20.99 5.03
C LEU A 224 41.35 -19.56 5.04
N GLU A 225 40.51 -18.55 4.85
CA GLU A 225 40.89 -17.14 4.92
C GLU A 225 41.47 -16.80 6.29
N ARG A 226 40.82 -17.23 7.38
CA ARG A 226 41.35 -17.03 8.74
C ARG A 226 42.71 -17.71 8.92
N ARG A 227 42.89 -18.91 8.37
CA ARG A 227 44.17 -19.64 8.45
C ARG A 227 45.27 -18.96 7.65
N VAL A 228 44.96 -18.46 6.46
CA VAL A 228 45.91 -17.72 5.61
C VAL A 228 46.29 -16.41 6.28
N ALA A 229 45.32 -15.66 6.80
CA ALA A 229 45.58 -14.43 7.55
C ALA A 229 46.51 -14.67 8.75
N ALA A 230 46.24 -15.70 9.55
CA ALA A 230 47.10 -16.06 10.69
C ALA A 230 48.51 -16.49 10.26
N LEU A 231 48.65 -17.16 9.12
CA LEU A 231 49.96 -17.52 8.58
C LEU A 231 50.72 -16.29 8.07
N MET A 232 50.05 -15.37 7.40
CA MET A 232 50.64 -14.10 6.95
C MET A 232 51.07 -13.24 8.13
N GLU A 233 50.28 -13.18 9.20
CA GLU A 233 50.64 -12.46 10.43
C GLU A 233 51.89 -13.06 11.08
N ARG A 234 51.96 -14.39 11.24
CA ARG A 234 53.16 -15.07 11.76
C ARG A 234 54.37 -14.82 10.88
N TYR A 235 54.20 -14.88 9.56
CA TYR A 235 55.28 -14.60 8.62
C TYR A 235 55.78 -13.15 8.75
N ALA A 236 54.87 -12.18 8.84
CA ALA A 236 55.22 -10.77 9.07
C ALA A 236 56.03 -10.61 10.36
N THR A 237 55.55 -11.17 11.49
CA THR A 237 56.30 -11.10 12.76
C THR A 237 57.67 -11.78 12.68
N HIS A 238 57.82 -12.85 11.91
CA HIS A 238 59.11 -13.51 11.73
C HIS A 238 60.07 -12.67 10.88
N VAL A 239 59.56 -12.01 9.83
CA VAL A 239 60.33 -11.08 9.00
C VAL A 239 60.75 -9.86 9.81
N ASP A 240 59.88 -9.33 10.66
CA ASP A 240 60.21 -8.21 11.56
C ASP A 240 61.31 -8.61 12.54
N ALA A 241 61.17 -9.77 13.19
CA ALA A 241 62.20 -10.29 14.11
C ALA A 241 63.54 -10.58 13.41
N LEU A 242 63.52 -11.09 12.18
CA LEU A 242 64.74 -11.28 11.38
C LEU A 242 65.36 -9.94 11.03
N SER A 243 64.54 -8.95 10.66
CA SER A 243 65.02 -7.60 10.33
C SER A 243 65.67 -6.94 11.54
N GLU A 244 65.06 -7.05 12.73
CA GLU A 244 65.65 -6.58 13.99
C GLU A 244 66.97 -7.30 14.30
N LEU A 245 67.05 -8.62 14.08
CA LEU A 245 68.30 -9.38 14.29
C LEU A 245 69.40 -8.93 13.33
N PHE A 246 69.07 -8.66 12.07
CA PHE A 246 70.04 -8.17 11.08
C PHE A 246 70.56 -6.78 11.46
N VAL A 247 69.70 -5.88 11.94
CA VAL A 247 70.12 -4.56 12.44
C VAL A 247 71.04 -4.72 13.66
N ALA A 248 70.66 -5.55 14.63
CA ALA A 248 71.49 -5.80 15.81
C ALA A 248 72.85 -6.41 15.43
N TRP A 249 72.88 -7.31 14.46
CA TRP A 249 74.13 -7.87 13.94
C TRP A 249 75.00 -6.81 13.27
N ASP A 250 74.43 -5.97 12.42
CA ASP A 250 75.16 -4.87 11.76
C ASP A 250 75.78 -3.88 12.78
N GLU A 251 75.02 -3.53 13.83
CA GLU A 251 75.52 -2.70 14.93
C GLU A 251 76.70 -3.37 15.67
N THR A 252 76.58 -4.65 16.00
CA THR A 252 77.67 -5.38 16.69
C THR A 252 78.92 -5.52 15.82
N ILE A 253 78.76 -5.77 14.51
CA ILE A 253 79.88 -5.84 13.56
C ILE A 253 80.55 -4.48 13.47
N THR A 254 79.77 -3.41 13.30
CA THR A 254 80.28 -2.04 13.26
C THR A 254 81.04 -1.68 14.55
N GLU A 255 80.54 -2.07 15.73
CA GLU A 255 81.22 -1.84 17.01
C GLU A 255 82.55 -2.59 17.09
N VAL A 256 82.58 -3.85 16.63
CA VAL A 256 83.81 -4.66 16.58
C VAL A 256 84.80 -4.04 15.60
N GLU A 257 84.37 -3.63 14.41
CA GLU A 257 85.21 -2.95 13.42
C GLU A 257 85.80 -1.64 13.95
N MET A 258 85.01 -0.85 14.69
CA MET A 258 85.51 0.36 15.36
C MET A 258 86.57 0.05 16.43
N LYS A 259 86.34 -0.99 17.25
CA LYS A 259 87.31 -1.43 18.27
C LYS A 259 88.60 -1.92 17.65
N VAL A 260 88.52 -2.73 16.59
CA VAL A 260 89.69 -3.21 15.83
C VAL A 260 90.43 -2.03 15.20
N SER A 261 89.72 -1.12 14.53
CA SER A 261 90.32 0.09 13.93
C SER A 261 91.05 0.94 14.97
N LYS A 262 90.51 1.06 16.18
CA LYS A 262 91.16 1.78 17.29
C LYS A 262 92.44 1.07 17.74
N LEU A 263 92.39 -0.24 17.97
CA LEU A 263 93.55 -1.04 18.36
C LEU A 263 94.65 -1.03 17.29
N GLU A 264 94.28 -1.04 16.01
CA GLU A 264 95.22 -0.93 14.89
C GLU A 264 95.91 0.44 14.84
N ARG A 265 95.16 1.53 15.08
CA ARG A 265 95.73 2.88 15.20
C ARG A 265 96.70 2.98 16.38
N GLU A 266 96.30 2.52 17.56
CA GLU A 266 97.15 2.50 18.76
C GLU A 266 98.41 1.67 18.54
N ARG A 267 98.31 0.51 17.88
CA ARG A 267 99.46 -0.32 17.52
C ARG A 267 100.38 0.39 16.52
N GLY A 268 99.81 1.05 15.51
CA GLY A 268 100.54 1.86 14.55
C GLY A 268 101.29 3.02 15.22
N GLU A 269 100.67 3.70 16.18
CA GLU A 269 101.28 4.76 16.98
C GLU A 269 102.39 4.23 17.89
N LYS A 270 102.19 3.11 18.58
CA LYS A 270 103.23 2.45 19.39
C LYS A 270 104.46 2.09 18.55
N ARG A 271 104.25 1.56 17.34
CA ARG A 271 105.32 1.30 16.37
C ARG A 271 106.03 2.58 15.91
N ARG A 272 105.30 3.67 15.66
CA ARG A 272 105.90 4.98 15.31
C ARG A 272 106.73 5.56 16.46
N LEU A 273 106.30 5.35 17.69
CA LEU A 273 106.97 5.82 18.90
C LEU A 273 108.11 4.89 19.35
N GLY A 274 108.32 3.74 18.70
CA GLY A 274 109.41 2.80 18.99
C GLY A 274 109.24 2.00 20.29
N PHE A 275 108.00 1.82 20.77
CA PHE A 275 107.70 1.00 21.95
C PHE A 275 107.52 -0.50 21.63
N GLU A 276 107.60 -0.89 20.35
CA GLU A 276 107.76 -2.25 19.83
C GLU A 276 108.91 -2.28 18.82
#